data_AF-A0ABD3PG14-F1
#
_entry.id   AF-A0ABD3PG14-F1
#
_cell.length_a   1.000
_cell.length_b   1.000
_cell.length_c   1.000
_cell.angle_alpha   90.00
_cell.angle_beta   90.00
_cell.angle_gamma   90.00
#
_symmetry.space_group_name_H-M   'P 1'
#
loop_
_entity.id
_entity.type
_entity.pdbx_description
1 polymer ?
#
loop_
_entity_poly.entity_id
_entity_poly.type
_entity_poly.pdbx_seq_one_letter_code
_entity_poly.pdbx_strand_id
1 'polypeptide(L)'
;MRAAFSTTSFLLLVIMTTMLQSFVSTKTLRIGFGYRPSTAYRVLHAKKMQVIPAFTAVRPIFSRREMNTCKICTFSTSSADINLESTATKLSKEGNQNPATTKNNALHTVMVHRNKQSLAFREGTPLVFTNSIAATYTENFGSTSVEGSDDDIPFGALVSVVVSRDASGGDSNAPKNKNRSKRTNASHAAKGNSTHQHFTFNGESGAKYRDEINKSQLIGYGVYNPHSMYRVRMLLHETLHPGLTKDILSVRKRIQRGDGDGSAFDADSSALLSILERKINDAMYLRLAMNLPSPGITDTYRLINGEGDGLSGLAVDIIGGTTAIVMSSAAWCEIHKDQIIFALEKSLRGHPSYRGVSLEIVWRNTPSRLVQDGYEVEDTGLKNNDEVSVVATESSVKYVTYPFSDGQKTGFYCDQRENRMMIANYCENKRVLDLCCYSGGFSLNAMMSGKAASALGVDSSQDAVDAAMANAQLNGLDRKNIAFVRDDIASFMKNAIERNDEYDVVILDPPKLAPSISSLTKASRKYHSLNRDAMNLINKSSGGLLLTCTCSAAMTQQNGGQYFLSMVNTAALSAKRQATLLQVNGAAPCHTQSPASFPAGNYLTCSLFFVGPADT
;
A
#
# COMPACT_ATOMS: atom_id res chain seq x y z
N MET A 1 55.37 -18.08 46.93
CA MET A 1 56.67 -18.62 46.47
C MET A 1 56.40 -19.47 45.23
N ARG A 2 56.78 -18.96 44.04
CA ARG A 2 57.76 -19.52 43.09
C ARG A 2 57.45 -20.96 42.62
N ALA A 3 57.50 -21.36 41.36
CA ALA A 3 57.56 -20.77 40.02
C ALA A 3 57.68 -21.98 39.06
N ALA A 4 56.97 -21.99 37.92
CA ALA A 4 57.45 -22.59 36.66
C ALA A 4 56.49 -22.23 35.51
N PHE A 5 57.01 -21.48 34.55
CA PHE A 5 56.41 -21.02 33.29
C PHE A 5 57.04 -21.79 32.12
N SER A 6 56.28 -22.08 31.06
CA SER A 6 56.74 -22.19 29.65
C SER A 6 55.49 -22.44 28.75
N THR A 7 54.85 -21.44 28.14
CA THR A 7 55.10 -20.75 26.85
C THR A 7 55.10 -21.64 25.59
N THR A 8 53.94 -21.72 24.93
CA THR A 8 53.80 -21.75 23.46
C THR A 8 52.40 -21.30 23.05
N SER A 9 52.17 -19.99 23.12
CA SER A 9 51.09 -19.27 22.42
C SER A 9 51.73 -18.06 21.73
N PHE A 10 52.52 -18.30 20.68
CA PHE A 10 53.09 -17.24 19.83
C PHE A 10 53.53 -17.83 18.48
N LEU A 11 52.61 -18.50 17.78
CA LEU A 11 52.83 -18.91 16.39
C LEU A 11 51.51 -19.03 15.61
N LEU A 12 50.64 -18.02 15.69
CA LEU A 12 49.50 -17.91 14.77
C LEU A 12 49.12 -16.46 14.41
N LEU A 13 49.96 -15.49 14.77
CA LEU A 13 49.70 -14.06 14.53
C LEU A 13 50.93 -13.34 13.96
N VAL A 14 51.65 -13.94 13.01
CA VAL A 14 52.68 -13.25 12.18
C VAL A 14 52.72 -13.78 10.71
N ILE A 15 51.94 -14.81 10.33
CA ILE A 15 51.91 -15.28 8.92
C ILE A 15 50.65 -14.74 8.23
N MET A 16 50.58 -13.41 8.13
CA MET A 16 49.74 -12.66 7.19
C MET A 16 50.59 -11.55 6.59
N THR A 17 51.38 -11.83 5.54
CA THR A 17 51.86 -10.77 4.60
C THR A 17 52.52 -11.23 3.30
N THR A 18 52.41 -12.49 2.84
CA THR A 18 53.07 -12.92 1.58
C THR A 18 52.29 -13.99 0.78
N MET A 19 50.96 -13.88 0.66
CA MET A 19 50.19 -14.67 -0.32
C MET A 19 49.10 -13.83 -0.99
N LEU A 20 49.55 -12.78 -1.70
CA LEU A 20 48.73 -12.03 -2.65
C LEU A 20 49.62 -11.41 -3.73
N GLN A 21 50.36 -12.27 -4.42
CA GLN A 21 51.03 -11.96 -5.68
C GLN A 21 51.38 -13.28 -6.38
N SER A 22 51.11 -13.32 -7.69
CA SER A 22 51.37 -14.41 -8.66
C SER A 22 50.14 -15.25 -9.01
N PHE A 23 49.37 -14.80 -10.01
CA PHE A 23 49.05 -15.58 -11.21
C PHE A 23 48.32 -14.66 -12.21
N VAL A 24 49.13 -13.94 -13.00
CA VAL A 24 48.71 -13.38 -14.29
C VAL A 24 49.47 -14.18 -15.33
N SER A 25 48.75 -14.95 -16.16
CA SER A 25 49.27 -15.41 -17.43
C SER A 25 48.27 -15.08 -18.53
N THR A 26 48.83 -14.45 -19.54
CA THR A 26 48.27 -13.82 -20.72
C THR A 26 47.65 -14.82 -21.70
N LYS A 27 46.45 -14.50 -22.23
CA LYS A 27 46.15 -14.68 -23.66
C LYS A 27 45.34 -13.51 -24.19
N THR A 28 46.00 -12.79 -25.08
CA THR A 28 45.53 -11.64 -25.85
C THR A 28 44.69 -12.13 -27.03
N LEU A 29 43.51 -11.55 -27.26
CA LEU A 29 42.98 -11.39 -28.61
C LEU A 29 42.60 -9.92 -28.81
N ARG A 30 43.35 -9.26 -29.68
CA ARG A 30 43.13 -7.88 -30.14
C ARG A 30 42.06 -7.86 -31.23
N ILE A 31 41.09 -6.95 -31.12
CA ILE A 31 40.65 -6.12 -32.26
C ILE A 31 40.40 -4.69 -31.70
N GLY A 32 41.23 -3.73 -32.12
CA GLY A 32 41.01 -2.28 -31.97
C GLY A 32 39.96 -1.79 -32.98
N PHE A 33 39.28 -0.67 -32.79
CA PHE A 33 39.69 0.73 -32.88
C PHE A 33 38.55 1.57 -32.21
N GLY A 34 38.71 2.76 -31.63
CA GLY A 34 39.84 3.68 -31.46
C GLY A 34 39.32 5.03 -30.94
N TYR A 35 40.11 5.65 -30.05
CA TYR A 35 40.26 7.10 -29.77
C TYR A 35 39.09 7.92 -29.17
N ARG A 36 39.29 8.89 -28.26
CA ARG A 36 40.34 9.28 -27.28
C ARG A 36 39.75 10.40 -26.38
N PRO A 37 40.34 10.70 -25.21
CA PRO A 37 39.74 11.48 -24.10
C PRO A 37 40.43 12.84 -23.81
N SER A 38 39.89 13.62 -22.87
CA SER A 38 40.59 14.68 -22.11
C SER A 38 39.91 14.94 -20.74
N THR A 39 40.51 14.48 -19.64
CA THR A 39 41.19 15.24 -18.53
C THR A 39 40.26 15.97 -17.54
N ALA A 40 40.45 16.00 -16.21
CA ALA A 40 41.39 15.36 -15.27
C ALA A 40 40.83 15.55 -13.84
N TYR A 41 40.93 14.53 -12.97
CA TYR A 41 40.73 14.67 -11.52
C TYR A 41 42.09 14.90 -10.82
N ARG A 42 42.13 15.82 -9.85
CA ARG A 42 43.28 16.04 -8.95
C ARG A 42 42.91 15.60 -7.53
N VAL A 43 43.67 14.66 -6.99
CA VAL A 43 43.66 14.19 -5.60
C VAL A 43 44.58 15.09 -4.77
N LEU A 44 44.19 15.45 -3.54
CA LEU A 44 45.12 15.90 -2.49
C LEU A 44 44.71 15.35 -1.12
N HIS A 45 45.74 14.93 -0.38
CA HIS A 45 45.75 14.15 0.86
C HIS A 45 45.33 14.90 2.13
N ALA A 46 44.94 14.10 3.13
CA ALA A 46 44.53 14.43 4.49
C ALA A 46 45.58 15.11 5.41
N LYS A 47 45.08 15.82 6.45
CA LYS A 47 45.77 16.02 7.74
C LYS A 47 44.76 16.00 8.91
N LYS A 48 45.13 15.27 9.97
CA LYS A 48 44.48 15.17 11.30
C LYS A 48 44.48 16.51 12.05
N MET A 49 43.45 16.84 12.83
CA MET A 49 43.49 16.89 14.32
C MET A 49 42.24 17.53 14.98
N GLN A 50 41.83 16.87 16.07
CA GLN A 50 41.25 17.39 17.33
C GLN A 50 39.80 17.89 17.46
N VAL A 51 39.21 17.44 18.56
CA VAL A 51 37.89 17.71 19.14
C VAL A 51 38.04 18.71 20.28
N ILE A 52 37.04 19.60 20.47
CA ILE A 52 36.43 20.15 21.72
C ILE A 52 35.85 21.57 21.44
N PRO A 53 34.71 21.98 22.07
CA PRO A 53 33.62 22.68 21.39
C PRO A 53 33.47 24.16 21.75
N ALA A 54 32.71 24.91 20.95
CA ALA A 54 32.22 26.23 21.34
C ALA A 54 30.79 26.47 20.85
N PHE A 55 29.90 26.67 21.82
CA PHE A 55 28.61 27.34 21.66
C PHE A 55 28.81 28.74 21.07
N THR A 56 28.05 29.11 20.05
CA THR A 56 27.66 30.52 19.86
C THR A 56 26.38 30.61 19.04
N ALA A 57 25.41 31.32 19.62
CA ALA A 57 24.09 31.57 19.09
C ALA A 57 24.14 32.49 17.87
N VAL A 58 23.37 32.15 16.83
CA VAL A 58 23.05 33.06 15.73
C VAL A 58 21.53 33.25 15.69
N ARG A 59 21.09 34.45 16.06
CA ARG A 59 19.72 34.95 15.86
C ARG A 59 19.50 35.28 14.37
N PRO A 60 18.34 34.97 13.79
CA PRO A 60 17.83 35.69 12.64
C PRO A 60 16.83 36.77 13.10
N ILE A 61 17.13 38.00 12.68
CA ILE A 61 16.24 39.16 12.71
C ILE A 61 15.22 38.97 11.58
N PHE A 62 13.93 38.88 11.90
CA PHE A 62 12.85 39.20 10.95
C PHE A 62 11.77 40.02 11.64
N SER A 63 11.39 41.09 10.96
CA SER A 63 10.56 42.19 11.44
C SER A 63 9.09 41.79 11.60
N ARG A 64 8.49 42.36 12.66
CA ARG A 64 7.06 42.32 12.97
C ARG A 64 6.25 43.03 11.88
N ARG A 65 5.24 42.36 11.35
CA ARG A 65 3.96 43.00 10.97
C ARG A 65 2.80 42.13 11.46
N GLU A 66 2.16 42.67 12.50
CA GLU A 66 0.74 42.56 12.88
C GLU A 66 0.09 41.17 12.93
N MET A 67 0.09 40.63 14.16
CA MET A 67 -0.95 39.73 14.65
C MET A 67 -2.29 40.49 14.67
N ASN A 68 -3.29 39.96 13.97
CA ASN A 68 -4.67 40.12 14.38
C ASN A 68 -5.26 38.74 14.68
N THR A 69 -5.72 38.64 15.91
CA THR A 69 -6.49 37.54 16.49
C THR A 69 -7.72 37.23 15.65
N CYS A 70 -7.97 35.94 15.36
CA CYS A 70 -9.30 35.51 14.94
C CYS A 70 -9.71 34.23 15.64
N LYS A 71 -10.99 34.24 16.03
CA LYS A 71 -11.64 33.47 17.08
C LYS A 71 -11.77 31.99 16.74
N ILE A 72 -11.67 31.19 17.79
CA ILE A 72 -12.23 29.85 17.90
C ILE A 72 -13.74 29.93 17.57
N CYS A 73 -14.16 29.24 16.50
CA CYS A 73 -15.55 28.86 16.29
C CYS A 73 -15.64 27.34 16.28
N THR A 74 -15.90 26.80 17.47
CA THR A 74 -16.53 25.49 17.68
C THR A 74 -17.91 25.50 17.04
N PHE A 75 -18.17 24.60 16.08
CA PHE A 75 -19.53 24.27 15.70
C PHE A 75 -19.93 22.97 16.38
N SER A 76 -20.73 23.11 17.45
CA SER A 76 -21.65 22.09 17.91
C SER A 76 -22.83 22.02 16.93
N THR A 77 -23.11 20.87 16.36
CA THR A 77 -24.43 20.60 15.79
C THR A 77 -25.14 19.62 16.72
N SER A 78 -26.12 20.17 17.43
CA SER A 78 -27.12 19.46 18.21
C SER A 78 -27.91 18.50 17.32
N SER A 79 -28.18 17.34 17.89
CA SER A 79 -29.27 16.41 17.60
C SER A 79 -30.51 17.02 16.92
N ALA A 80 -30.84 16.47 15.75
CA ALA A 80 -32.21 16.33 15.29
C ALA A 80 -32.32 14.97 14.59
N ASP A 81 -33.09 14.08 15.21
CA ASP A 81 -33.44 12.77 14.68
C ASP A 81 -34.09 12.91 13.29
N ILE A 82 -33.51 12.23 12.30
CA ILE A 82 -34.19 11.96 11.04
C ILE A 82 -34.23 10.45 10.89
N ASN A 83 -35.38 9.87 11.25
CA ASN A 83 -35.80 8.55 10.83
C ASN A 83 -35.76 8.48 9.30
N LEU A 84 -34.89 7.64 8.74
CA LEU A 84 -35.05 7.12 7.39
C LEU A 84 -35.61 5.70 7.52
N GLU A 85 -36.95 5.65 7.61
CA GLU A 85 -37.70 4.43 7.37
C GLU A 85 -37.42 3.91 5.96
N SER A 86 -37.31 2.59 5.89
CA SER A 86 -37.27 1.77 4.70
C SER A 86 -38.35 2.16 3.69
N THR A 87 -37.93 2.63 2.52
CA THR A 87 -38.73 2.49 1.29
C THR A 87 -37.86 1.80 0.24
N ALA A 88 -37.80 0.48 0.39
CA ALA A 88 -37.43 -0.42 -0.68
C ALA A 88 -38.51 -0.34 -1.76
N THR A 89 -38.35 0.58 -2.70
CA THR A 89 -39.17 0.60 -3.90
C THR A 89 -38.60 -0.44 -4.85
N LYS A 90 -39.32 -1.57 -4.97
CA LYS A 90 -39.14 -2.59 -6.00
C LYS A 90 -39.01 -1.92 -7.38
N LEU A 91 -37.81 -1.90 -7.94
CA LEU A 91 -37.61 -1.86 -9.38
C LEU A 91 -37.14 -3.26 -9.79
N SER A 92 -38.07 -3.91 -10.48
CA SER A 92 -38.00 -5.25 -10.99
C SER A 92 -37.00 -5.38 -12.14
N LYS A 93 -36.21 -6.45 -12.10
CA LYS A 93 -35.81 -7.28 -13.24
C LYS A 93 -35.42 -6.53 -14.53
N GLU A 94 -34.20 -6.02 -14.55
CA GLU A 94 -33.28 -6.15 -15.69
C GLU A 94 -32.06 -6.83 -15.08
N GLY A 95 -31.94 -8.16 -15.13
CA GLY A 95 -31.56 -8.85 -16.35
C GLY A 95 -30.05 -8.88 -16.39
N ASN A 96 -29.46 -9.91 -15.78
CA ASN A 96 -28.04 -10.25 -15.81
C ASN A 96 -27.55 -10.24 -17.27
N GLN A 97 -27.03 -9.09 -17.71
CA GLN A 97 -26.23 -9.00 -18.91
C GLN A 97 -24.78 -9.00 -18.43
N ASN A 98 -24.12 -10.15 -18.60
CA ASN A 98 -22.72 -10.11 -19.00
C ASN A 98 -22.61 -8.98 -20.02
N PRO A 99 -21.76 -7.95 -19.84
CA PRO A 99 -21.63 -6.92 -20.84
C PRO A 99 -21.13 -7.64 -22.09
N ALA A 100 -22.06 -7.89 -23.02
CA ALA A 100 -21.70 -8.23 -24.37
C ALA A 100 -20.71 -7.15 -24.77
N THR A 101 -19.51 -7.56 -25.18
CA THR A 101 -18.49 -6.67 -25.74
C THR A 101 -19.04 -6.11 -27.05
N THR A 102 -19.98 -5.19 -26.96
CA THR A 102 -20.38 -4.32 -28.05
C THR A 102 -19.13 -3.57 -28.44
N LYS A 103 -18.62 -3.87 -29.64
CA LYS A 103 -17.44 -3.21 -30.22
C LYS A 103 -17.75 -1.73 -30.41
N ASN A 104 -17.58 -0.97 -29.35
CA ASN A 104 -17.82 0.46 -29.36
C ASN A 104 -16.49 1.14 -29.69
N ASN A 105 -16.32 1.60 -30.92
CA ASN A 105 -15.12 2.34 -31.35
C ASN A 105 -15.10 3.78 -30.80
N ALA A 106 -15.72 4.00 -29.64
CA ALA A 106 -15.95 5.31 -29.06
C ALA A 106 -14.77 5.73 -28.19
N LEU A 107 -14.36 6.99 -28.29
CA LEU A 107 -13.32 7.54 -27.42
C LEU A 107 -13.97 8.18 -26.19
N HIS A 108 -13.67 7.66 -25.00
CA HIS A 108 -14.21 8.18 -23.75
C HIS A 108 -13.23 9.13 -23.05
N THR A 109 -13.71 10.31 -22.64
CA THR A 109 -12.92 11.35 -21.97
C THR A 109 -13.65 11.89 -20.74
N VAL A 110 -12.91 12.13 -19.66
CA VAL A 110 -13.38 12.79 -18.45
C VAL A 110 -12.66 14.12 -18.27
N MET A 111 -13.42 15.19 -18.09
CA MET A 111 -12.87 16.52 -17.81
C MET A 111 -12.99 16.86 -16.33
N VAL A 112 -11.93 17.43 -15.79
CA VAL A 112 -11.84 17.86 -14.39
C VAL A 112 -11.58 19.37 -14.35
N HIS A 113 -12.32 20.13 -13.53
CA HIS A 113 -12.09 21.56 -13.34
C HIS A 113 -10.93 21.82 -12.36
N ARG A 114 -10.16 22.89 -12.60
CA ARG A 114 -9.17 23.40 -11.64
C ARG A 114 -9.88 24.12 -10.50
N ASN A 115 -10.08 23.45 -9.36
CA ASN A 115 -10.44 24.16 -8.14
C ASN A 115 -9.21 24.46 -7.28
N LYS A 116 -9.22 25.60 -6.58
CA LYS A 116 -8.09 26.05 -5.71
C LYS A 116 -7.76 25.09 -4.56
N GLN A 117 -8.67 24.17 -4.22
CA GLN A 117 -8.45 23.08 -3.24
C GLN A 117 -7.82 21.81 -3.86
N SER A 118 -7.78 21.71 -5.20
CA SER A 118 -7.18 20.60 -5.95
C SER A 118 -5.67 20.76 -6.17
N LEU A 119 -5.06 21.79 -5.57
CA LEU A 119 -3.62 22.09 -5.63
C LEU A 119 -2.80 21.10 -4.78
N ALA A 120 -2.84 19.84 -5.19
CA ALA A 120 -1.79 18.85 -4.96
C ALA A 120 -1.59 17.98 -6.21
N PHE A 121 -1.69 18.59 -7.40
CA PHE A 121 -1.07 18.06 -8.62
C PHE A 121 0.45 18.19 -8.48
N ARG A 122 1.08 17.37 -7.63
CA ARG A 122 2.55 17.22 -7.64
C ARG A 122 2.89 16.02 -8.52
N GLU A 123 3.72 16.26 -9.53
CA GLU A 123 4.23 15.25 -10.46
C GLU A 123 4.52 13.92 -9.74
N GLY A 124 3.98 12.80 -10.23
CA GLY A 124 4.26 11.48 -9.64
C GLY A 124 3.10 10.76 -8.96
N THR A 125 1.92 11.37 -8.78
CA THR A 125 0.86 10.77 -7.95
C THR A 125 -0.22 10.03 -8.77
N PRO A 126 -0.54 8.76 -8.46
CA PRO A 126 -1.78 8.14 -8.91
C PRO A 126 -2.95 8.84 -8.22
N LEU A 127 -3.70 9.63 -8.98
CA LEU A 127 -4.83 10.41 -8.50
C LEU A 127 -6.08 9.53 -8.49
N VAL A 128 -6.87 9.64 -7.43
CA VAL A 128 -8.26 9.21 -7.47
C VAL A 128 -9.10 10.45 -7.55
N PHE A 129 -9.80 10.65 -8.67
CA PHE A 129 -10.72 11.77 -8.80
C PHE A 129 -12.04 11.39 -8.13
N THR A 130 -12.34 12.06 -7.02
CA THR A 130 -13.66 12.05 -6.39
C THR A 130 -14.59 13.04 -7.11
N ASN A 131 -15.67 13.53 -6.49
CA ASN A 131 -16.71 14.45 -7.01
C ASN A 131 -16.26 15.73 -7.76
N SER A 132 -14.97 15.90 -8.08
CA SER A 132 -14.34 16.94 -8.89
C SER A 132 -14.50 16.77 -10.41
N ILE A 133 -15.14 15.68 -10.88
CA ILE A 133 -15.42 15.52 -12.31
C ILE A 133 -16.42 16.59 -12.75
N ALA A 134 -16.01 17.41 -13.70
CA ALA A 134 -16.84 18.46 -14.25
C ALA A 134 -17.83 17.92 -15.28
N ALA A 135 -17.34 17.03 -16.15
CA ALA A 135 -18.08 16.49 -17.27
C ALA A 135 -17.46 15.19 -17.78
N THR A 136 -18.30 14.32 -18.35
CA THR A 136 -17.95 13.07 -19.03
C THR A 136 -18.35 13.16 -20.50
N TYR A 137 -17.52 12.62 -21.39
CA TYR A 137 -17.68 12.76 -22.84
C TYR A 137 -17.46 11.42 -23.55
N THR A 138 -18.30 11.14 -24.55
CA THR A 138 -18.16 10.01 -25.47
C THR A 138 -18.21 10.50 -26.92
N GLU A 139 -17.14 10.29 -27.68
CA GLU A 139 -17.13 10.53 -29.14
C GLU A 139 -17.47 9.23 -29.90
N ASN A 140 -18.66 9.15 -30.50
CA ASN A 140 -19.07 8.06 -31.39
C ASN A 140 -18.69 8.39 -32.85
N PHE A 141 -17.92 7.51 -33.50
CA PHE A 141 -17.39 7.75 -34.85
C PHE A 141 -18.04 6.90 -35.97
N GLY A 142 -19.22 6.31 -35.73
CA GLY A 142 -19.94 5.48 -36.70
C GLY A 142 -21.32 6.03 -37.07
N SER A 143 -21.61 6.12 -38.37
CA SER A 143 -22.93 6.48 -38.91
C SER A 143 -23.85 5.26 -38.98
N THR A 144 -24.32 4.77 -37.84
CA THR A 144 -25.57 4.00 -37.79
C THR A 144 -26.27 4.37 -36.51
N SER A 145 -27.28 5.22 -36.64
CA SER A 145 -28.30 5.47 -35.63
C SER A 145 -28.97 4.14 -35.27
N VAL A 146 -28.48 3.50 -34.22
CA VAL A 146 -29.29 2.53 -33.48
C VAL A 146 -30.06 3.37 -32.48
N GLU A 147 -31.31 3.68 -32.81
CA GLU A 147 -32.26 4.22 -31.85
C GLU A 147 -32.43 3.19 -30.72
N GLY A 148 -32.00 3.56 -29.51
CA GLY A 148 -32.26 2.80 -28.29
C GLY A 148 -31.05 2.10 -27.66
N SER A 149 -30.13 2.86 -27.06
CA SER A 149 -29.53 2.56 -25.74
C SER A 149 -28.61 3.72 -25.34
N ASP A 150 -28.83 4.29 -24.15
CA ASP A 150 -28.21 5.51 -23.64
C ASP A 150 -26.67 5.60 -23.81
N ASP A 151 -26.26 6.57 -24.62
CA ASP A 151 -25.22 7.62 -24.52
C ASP A 151 -24.37 7.78 -23.22
N ASP A 152 -24.03 6.72 -22.49
CA ASP A 152 -23.20 6.77 -21.26
C ASP A 152 -21.82 6.12 -21.40
N ILE A 153 -20.81 6.66 -20.69
CA ILE A 153 -19.48 6.02 -20.60
C ILE A 153 -19.65 4.68 -19.87
N PRO A 154 -19.22 3.54 -20.47
CA PRO A 154 -19.40 2.24 -19.86
C PRO A 154 -18.71 2.14 -18.49
N PHE A 155 -19.36 1.45 -17.56
CA PHE A 155 -18.75 1.11 -16.28
C PHE A 155 -17.45 0.31 -16.51
N GLY A 156 -16.34 0.77 -15.95
CA GLY A 156 -15.02 0.16 -16.10
C GLY A 156 -14.26 0.61 -17.35
N ALA A 157 -14.83 1.47 -18.21
CA ALA A 157 -14.15 1.91 -19.42
C ALA A 157 -12.84 2.67 -19.13
N LEU A 158 -11.85 2.51 -20.01
CA LEU A 158 -10.61 3.27 -19.98
C LEU A 158 -10.82 4.66 -20.58
N VAL A 159 -10.74 5.69 -19.74
CA VAL A 159 -10.98 7.09 -20.13
C VAL A 159 -9.68 7.89 -20.18
N SER A 160 -9.58 8.80 -21.14
CA SER A 160 -8.60 9.90 -21.05
C SER A 160 -9.08 10.93 -20.05
N VAL A 161 -8.20 11.43 -19.20
CA VAL A 161 -8.53 12.48 -18.22
C VAL A 161 -7.83 13.77 -18.61
N VAL A 162 -8.61 14.84 -18.77
CA VAL A 162 -8.13 16.16 -19.19
C VAL A 162 -8.50 17.24 -18.17
N VAL A 163 -7.68 18.29 -18.06
CA VAL A 163 -7.99 19.51 -17.30
C VAL A 163 -8.31 20.63 -18.28
N SER A 164 -9.47 21.26 -18.11
CA SER A 164 -9.81 22.47 -18.85
C SER A 164 -8.79 23.57 -18.55
N ARG A 165 -8.23 24.20 -19.59
CA ARG A 165 -7.44 25.42 -19.39
C ARG A 165 -8.43 26.49 -18.97
N ASP A 166 -8.27 27.03 -17.76
CA ASP A 166 -8.99 28.22 -17.35
C ASP A 166 -8.95 29.23 -18.50
N ALA A 167 -10.12 29.72 -18.91
CA ALA A 167 -10.25 30.86 -19.80
C ALA A 167 -9.77 32.14 -19.07
N SER A 168 -8.50 32.17 -18.64
CA SER A 168 -7.86 33.36 -18.11
C SER A 168 -7.09 34.03 -19.24
N GLY A 169 -7.80 34.88 -20.01
CA GLY A 169 -7.20 35.73 -21.03
C GLY A 169 -8.10 35.98 -22.24
N GLY A 170 -9.22 36.67 -22.04
CA GLY A 170 -10.08 37.15 -23.12
C GLY A 170 -10.64 38.53 -22.78
N ASP A 171 -10.41 39.47 -23.67
CA ASP A 171 -10.55 40.92 -23.50
C ASP A 171 -11.76 41.44 -22.72
N SER A 172 -11.46 42.42 -21.87
CA SER A 172 -12.42 43.42 -21.39
C SER A 172 -12.91 44.28 -22.56
N ASN A 173 -13.85 43.80 -23.36
CA ASN A 173 -14.65 44.62 -24.27
C ASN A 173 -15.98 43.93 -24.60
N ALA A 174 -16.91 43.97 -23.65
CA ALA A 174 -18.34 43.84 -23.93
C ALA A 174 -19.01 45.22 -23.77
N PRO A 175 -19.88 45.64 -24.70
CA PRO A 175 -20.39 47.00 -24.75
C PRO A 175 -21.27 47.29 -23.53
N LYS A 176 -20.98 48.42 -22.87
CA LYS A 176 -21.81 48.98 -21.80
C LYS A 176 -23.20 49.30 -22.35
N ASN A 177 -24.19 48.45 -22.09
CA ASN A 177 -25.58 48.84 -22.27
C ASN A 177 -26.14 49.35 -20.93
N LYS A 178 -26.42 50.66 -20.91
CA LYS A 178 -27.07 51.37 -19.81
C LYS A 178 -28.54 50.94 -19.74
N ASN A 179 -28.99 50.37 -18.63
CA ASN A 179 -30.21 50.84 -17.97
C ASN A 179 -30.34 50.32 -16.54
N ARG A 180 -30.72 51.24 -15.64
CA ARG A 180 -30.72 51.10 -14.19
C ARG A 180 -32.16 51.03 -13.67
N SER A 181 -32.31 50.33 -12.53
CA SER A 181 -33.52 50.17 -11.69
C SER A 181 -34.45 49.04 -12.18
N LYS A 182 -34.77 48.03 -11.36
CA LYS A 182 -35.28 48.07 -9.98
C LYS A 182 -34.74 46.93 -9.10
N ARG A 183 -34.41 47.25 -7.84
CA ARG A 183 -34.23 46.30 -6.73
C ARG A 183 -35.55 45.60 -6.43
N THR A 184 -35.55 44.27 -6.37
CA THR A 184 -36.35 43.51 -5.39
C THR A 184 -35.46 42.43 -4.80
N ASN A 185 -35.50 42.32 -3.48
CA ASN A 185 -34.77 41.36 -2.68
C ASN A 185 -35.34 39.96 -2.92
N ALA A 186 -34.50 39.02 -3.33
CA ALA A 186 -34.71 37.61 -3.08
C ALA A 186 -33.35 36.97 -2.79
N SER A 187 -33.10 36.74 -1.51
CA SER A 187 -32.09 35.83 -1.01
C SER A 187 -32.32 34.44 -1.59
N HIS A 188 -31.44 34.00 -2.50
CA HIS A 188 -31.25 32.58 -2.78
C HIS A 188 -29.80 32.25 -2.45
N ALA A 189 -29.63 31.56 -1.33
CA ALA A 189 -28.42 30.85 -1.01
C ALA A 189 -28.20 29.78 -2.08
N ALA A 190 -27.26 30.02 -2.99
CA ALA A 190 -26.78 29.02 -3.92
C ALA A 190 -25.98 27.97 -3.12
N LYS A 191 -26.67 26.92 -2.64
CA LYS A 191 -26.05 25.61 -2.44
C LYS A 191 -25.71 25.08 -3.84
N GLY A 192 -24.47 25.28 -4.27
CA GLY A 192 -23.97 24.73 -5.53
C GLY A 192 -23.79 23.21 -5.40
N ASN A 193 -24.81 22.45 -5.77
CA ASN A 193 -24.65 21.05 -6.15
C ASN A 193 -23.84 21.03 -7.46
N SER A 194 -22.63 20.49 -7.44
CA SER A 194 -21.91 20.12 -8.67
C SER A 194 -22.65 18.95 -9.31
N THR A 195 -23.58 19.26 -10.22
CA THR A 195 -24.24 18.24 -11.04
C THR A 195 -23.24 17.76 -12.10
N HIS A 196 -22.85 16.50 -12.03
CA HIS A 196 -22.05 15.85 -13.08
C HIS A 196 -22.88 15.84 -14.38
N GLN A 197 -22.29 16.28 -15.49
CA GLN A 197 -22.98 16.36 -16.79
C GLN A 197 -22.34 15.37 -17.77
N HIS A 198 -23.17 14.53 -18.39
CA HIS A 198 -22.80 13.59 -19.44
C HIS A 198 -23.09 14.21 -20.81
N PHE A 199 -22.13 14.13 -21.73
CA PHE A 199 -22.24 14.70 -23.07
C PHE A 199 -21.87 13.69 -24.16
N THR A 200 -22.72 13.61 -25.18
CA THR A 200 -22.48 12.88 -26.42
C THR A 200 -22.47 13.83 -27.61
N PHE A 201 -21.58 13.57 -28.57
CA PHE A 201 -21.37 14.46 -29.72
C PHE A 201 -22.40 14.21 -30.83
N ASN A 202 -23.64 14.67 -30.62
CA ASN A 202 -24.65 14.78 -31.66
C ASN A 202 -25.08 16.27 -31.79
N GLY A 203 -24.72 16.96 -32.89
CA GLY A 203 -25.15 18.34 -33.20
C GLY A 203 -24.23 19.50 -32.77
N GLU A 204 -24.70 20.75 -32.90
CA GLU A 204 -23.93 22.01 -32.71
C GLU A 204 -23.36 22.19 -31.30
N SER A 205 -24.07 21.74 -30.26
CA SER A 205 -23.57 21.73 -28.89
C SER A 205 -22.33 20.86 -28.75
N GLY A 206 -22.27 19.73 -29.47
CA GLY A 206 -21.10 18.87 -29.55
C GLY A 206 -19.87 19.63 -30.06
N ALA A 207 -19.96 20.36 -31.17
CA ALA A 207 -18.81 21.07 -31.75
C ALA A 207 -18.10 22.01 -30.73
N LYS A 208 -18.87 22.74 -29.92
CA LYS A 208 -18.33 23.66 -28.90
C LYS A 208 -17.52 22.95 -27.81
N TYR A 209 -17.97 21.80 -27.33
CA TYR A 209 -17.27 21.04 -26.30
C TYR A 209 -16.04 20.30 -26.86
N ARG A 210 -16.07 19.95 -28.15
CA ARG A 210 -14.93 19.35 -28.86
C ARG A 210 -13.75 20.31 -28.84
N ASP A 211 -14.03 21.58 -29.11
CA ASP A 211 -13.06 22.66 -29.05
C ASP A 211 -12.51 22.88 -27.63
N GLU A 212 -13.33 22.69 -26.59
CA GLU A 212 -12.88 22.81 -25.20
C GLU A 212 -11.95 21.65 -24.81
N ILE A 213 -12.26 20.41 -25.20
CA ILE A 213 -11.37 19.25 -25.00
C ILE A 213 -10.06 19.45 -25.78
N ASN A 214 -10.13 19.91 -27.03
CA ASN A 214 -8.94 20.19 -27.84
C ASN A 214 -8.03 21.27 -27.23
N LYS A 215 -8.60 22.20 -26.45
CA LYS A 215 -7.87 23.23 -25.70
C LYS A 215 -7.42 22.75 -24.31
N SER A 216 -7.91 21.61 -23.85
CA SER A 216 -7.61 21.05 -22.53
C SER A 216 -6.25 20.36 -22.50
N GLN A 217 -5.67 20.26 -21.31
CA GLN A 217 -4.40 19.55 -21.10
C GLN A 217 -4.70 18.12 -20.67
N LEU A 218 -4.10 17.13 -21.35
CA LEU A 218 -4.15 15.74 -20.93
C LEU A 218 -3.41 15.57 -19.59
N ILE A 219 -3.99 14.78 -18.69
CA ILE A 219 -3.38 14.37 -17.42
C ILE A 219 -2.87 12.94 -17.54
N GLY A 220 -3.64 12.08 -18.22
CA GLY A 220 -3.33 10.67 -18.39
C GLY A 220 -4.59 9.84 -18.59
N TYR A 221 -4.57 8.59 -18.14
CA TYR A 221 -5.64 7.62 -18.33
C TYR A 221 -6.03 6.94 -17.03
N GLY A 222 -7.31 6.65 -16.90
CA GLY A 222 -7.88 5.96 -15.75
C GLY A 222 -9.11 5.15 -16.11
N VAL A 223 -9.65 4.42 -15.15
CA VAL A 223 -10.87 3.63 -15.30
C VAL A 223 -12.04 4.34 -14.64
N TYR A 224 -13.15 4.44 -15.37
CA TYR A 224 -14.35 5.15 -14.94
C TYR A 224 -15.30 4.25 -14.15
N ASN A 225 -15.85 4.77 -13.05
CA ASN A 225 -16.86 4.09 -12.24
C ASN A 225 -17.98 5.09 -11.84
N PRO A 226 -19.20 4.96 -12.39
CA PRO A 226 -20.31 5.85 -12.06
C PRO A 226 -20.99 5.53 -10.71
N HIS A 227 -20.64 4.43 -10.05
CA HIS A 227 -21.25 3.98 -8.81
C HIS A 227 -20.35 4.19 -7.58
N SER A 228 -19.06 4.41 -7.79
CA SER A 228 -18.11 4.67 -6.70
C SER A 228 -18.02 6.16 -6.35
N MET A 229 -17.67 6.43 -5.09
CA MET A 229 -17.16 7.74 -4.66
C MET A 229 -15.85 8.14 -5.38
N TYR A 230 -15.14 7.15 -5.94
CA TYR A 230 -13.93 7.27 -6.72
C TYR A 230 -14.27 7.13 -8.20
N ARG A 231 -14.72 8.23 -8.81
CA ARG A 231 -15.31 8.23 -10.15
C ARG A 231 -14.32 7.88 -11.25
N VAL A 232 -13.06 8.30 -11.11
CA VAL A 232 -11.97 7.82 -11.96
C VAL A 232 -10.79 7.42 -11.10
N ARG A 233 -10.32 6.19 -11.29
CA ARG A 233 -9.06 5.69 -10.71
C ARG A 233 -7.97 5.83 -11.77
N MET A 234 -7.02 6.74 -11.56
CA MET A 234 -5.93 6.93 -12.52
C MET A 234 -5.00 5.73 -12.51
N LEU A 235 -4.69 5.22 -13.70
CA LEU A 235 -3.73 4.13 -13.91
C LEU A 235 -2.45 4.65 -14.56
N LEU A 236 -2.53 5.71 -15.37
CA LEU A 236 -1.39 6.30 -16.07
C LEU A 236 -1.41 7.82 -15.94
N HIS A 237 -0.26 8.42 -15.64
CA HIS A 237 -0.07 9.86 -15.67
C HIS A 237 0.86 10.23 -16.83
N GLU A 238 0.46 11.19 -17.68
CA GLU A 238 1.16 11.58 -18.89
C GLU A 238 2.60 12.04 -18.60
N THR A 239 2.79 12.91 -17.61
CA THR A 239 4.12 13.39 -17.21
C THR A 239 5.11 12.27 -16.88
N LEU A 240 4.63 11.16 -16.31
CA LEU A 240 5.49 10.03 -15.94
C LEU A 240 5.73 9.05 -17.09
N HIS A 241 4.79 8.99 -18.04
CA HIS A 241 4.84 8.03 -19.15
C HIS A 241 4.50 8.70 -20.50
N PRO A 242 5.24 9.73 -20.93
CA PRO A 242 4.90 10.48 -22.14
C PRO A 242 5.01 9.64 -23.41
N GLY A 243 5.92 8.66 -23.46
CA GLY A 243 6.05 7.72 -24.57
C GLY A 243 4.82 6.82 -24.70
N LEU A 244 4.45 6.12 -23.62
CA LEU A 244 3.29 5.23 -23.60
C LEU A 244 1.99 5.97 -23.90
N THR A 245 1.83 7.20 -23.38
CA THR A 245 0.70 8.06 -23.72
C THR A 245 0.63 8.35 -25.22
N LYS A 246 1.76 8.67 -25.86
CA LYS A 246 1.81 8.90 -27.32
C LYS A 246 1.50 7.62 -28.11
N ASP A 247 1.95 6.46 -27.64
CA ASP A 247 1.67 5.18 -28.28
C ASP A 247 0.19 4.83 -28.20
N ILE A 248 -0.45 4.99 -27.03
CA ILE A 248 -1.89 4.81 -26.82
C ILE A 248 -2.68 5.74 -27.76
N LEU A 249 -2.32 7.02 -27.82
CA LEU A 249 -2.94 7.99 -28.74
C LEU A 249 -2.78 7.58 -30.21
N SER A 250 -1.61 7.05 -30.57
CA SER A 250 -1.32 6.61 -31.94
C SER A 250 -2.12 5.38 -32.33
N VAL A 251 -2.25 4.40 -31.43
CA VAL A 251 -3.07 3.19 -31.61
C VAL A 251 -4.54 3.57 -31.77
N ARG A 252 -5.08 4.39 -30.85
CA ARG A 252 -6.46 4.91 -30.93
C ARG A 252 -6.71 5.60 -32.26
N LYS A 253 -5.80 6.47 -32.73
CA LYS A 253 -5.91 7.15 -34.04
C LYS A 253 -5.82 6.25 -35.27
N ARG A 254 -5.10 5.12 -35.21
CA ARG A 254 -5.01 4.15 -36.33
C ARG A 254 -6.28 3.33 -36.44
N ILE A 255 -6.77 2.82 -35.32
CA ILE A 255 -8.03 2.07 -35.26
C ILE A 255 -9.20 2.96 -35.71
N GLN A 256 -9.22 4.23 -35.29
CA GLN A 256 -10.21 5.23 -35.76
C GLN A 256 -10.19 5.46 -37.29
N ARG A 257 -9.04 5.32 -37.95
CA ARG A 257 -8.91 5.49 -39.40
C ARG A 257 -9.28 4.24 -40.20
N GLY A 258 -9.63 3.15 -39.53
CA GLY A 258 -9.88 1.86 -40.18
C GLY A 258 -8.60 1.14 -40.62
N ASP A 259 -7.42 1.61 -40.20
CA ASP A 259 -6.11 1.06 -40.58
C ASP A 259 -5.72 -0.22 -39.80
N GLY A 260 -6.70 -0.89 -39.16
CA GLY A 260 -6.49 -2.08 -38.33
C GLY A 260 -6.42 -3.38 -39.16
N ASP A 261 -5.68 -4.39 -38.68
CA ASP A 261 -5.41 -5.66 -39.38
C ASP A 261 -6.60 -6.64 -39.46
N GLY A 262 -7.83 -6.18 -39.20
CA GLY A 262 -9.01 -7.03 -39.14
C GLY A 262 -9.12 -7.91 -37.88
N SER A 263 -8.09 -7.95 -37.02
CA SER A 263 -8.24 -8.46 -35.65
C SER A 263 -8.95 -7.37 -34.83
N ALA A 264 -10.20 -7.65 -34.46
CA ALA A 264 -11.05 -6.69 -33.77
C ALA A 264 -10.69 -6.58 -32.28
N PHE A 265 -9.45 -6.20 -31.98
CA PHE A 265 -9.07 -5.73 -30.64
C PHE A 265 -9.52 -4.29 -30.48
N ASP A 266 -10.41 -4.06 -29.52
CA ASP A 266 -10.81 -2.74 -29.09
C ASP A 266 -9.57 -1.91 -28.67
N ALA A 267 -9.50 -0.66 -29.14
CA ALA A 267 -8.37 0.25 -28.89
C ALA A 267 -8.15 0.48 -27.40
N ASP A 268 -9.23 0.49 -26.62
CA ASP A 268 -9.19 0.73 -25.18
C ASP A 268 -8.68 -0.50 -24.43
N SER A 269 -9.11 -1.69 -24.86
CA SER A 269 -8.57 -2.96 -24.40
C SER A 269 -7.05 -3.09 -24.66
N SER A 270 -6.58 -2.72 -25.85
CA SER A 270 -5.14 -2.73 -26.18
C SER A 270 -4.34 -1.71 -25.36
N ALA A 271 -4.89 -0.52 -25.16
CA ALA A 271 -4.29 0.52 -24.35
C ALA A 271 -4.20 0.12 -22.86
N LEU A 272 -5.28 -0.45 -22.31
CA LEU A 272 -5.32 -0.92 -20.93
C LEU A 272 -4.29 -2.04 -20.71
N LEU A 273 -4.21 -3.00 -21.61
CA LEU A 273 -3.20 -4.06 -21.55
C LEU A 273 -1.77 -3.49 -21.53
N SER A 274 -1.49 -2.50 -22.38
CA SER A 274 -0.18 -1.83 -22.41
C SER A 274 0.13 -1.08 -21.11
N ILE A 275 -0.87 -0.46 -20.48
CA ILE A 275 -0.75 0.18 -19.16
C ILE A 275 -0.47 -0.88 -18.09
N LEU A 276 -1.24 -1.98 -18.07
CA LEU A 276 -1.08 -3.07 -17.11
C LEU A 276 0.31 -3.68 -17.19
N GLU A 277 0.76 -4.09 -18.38
CA GLU A 277 2.11 -4.63 -18.59
C GLU A 277 3.19 -3.65 -18.10
N ARG A 278 3.03 -2.36 -18.40
CA ARG A 278 3.97 -1.34 -17.94
C ARG A 278 4.02 -1.26 -16.41
N LYS A 279 2.86 -1.16 -15.75
CA LYS A 279 2.76 -0.98 -14.30
C LYS A 279 3.21 -2.23 -13.53
N ILE A 280 2.85 -3.42 -14.02
CA ILE A 280 3.30 -4.68 -13.44
C ILE A 280 4.83 -4.78 -13.54
N ASN A 281 5.42 -4.48 -14.69
CA ASN A 281 6.87 -4.47 -14.84
C ASN A 281 7.56 -3.42 -13.94
N ASP A 282 7.01 -2.20 -13.85
CA ASP A 282 7.53 -1.18 -12.94
C ASP A 282 7.50 -1.67 -11.46
N ALA A 283 6.41 -2.33 -11.05
CA ALA A 283 6.28 -2.92 -9.72
C ALA A 283 7.30 -4.06 -9.48
N MET A 284 7.56 -4.90 -10.49
CA MET A 284 8.57 -5.96 -10.45
C MET A 284 9.98 -5.38 -10.30
N TYR A 285 10.34 -4.35 -11.08
CA TYR A 285 11.64 -3.68 -10.95
C TYR A 285 11.83 -3.05 -9.57
N LEU A 286 10.76 -2.50 -8.99
CA LEU A 286 10.81 -1.98 -7.63
C LEU A 286 11.14 -3.08 -6.60
N ARG A 287 10.52 -4.27 -6.73
CA ARG A 287 10.79 -5.40 -5.83
C ARG A 287 12.18 -5.98 -6.05
N LEU A 288 12.66 -6.04 -7.30
CA LEU A 288 14.05 -6.40 -7.58
C LEU A 288 15.04 -5.47 -6.90
N ALA A 289 14.79 -4.16 -6.88
CA ALA A 289 15.63 -3.20 -6.17
C ALA A 289 15.66 -3.43 -4.64
N MET A 290 14.65 -4.12 -4.11
CA MET A 290 14.58 -4.58 -2.71
C MET A 290 15.15 -5.98 -2.50
N ASN A 291 15.77 -6.59 -3.53
CA ASN A 291 16.20 -7.98 -3.57
C ASN A 291 15.05 -8.99 -3.39
N LEU A 292 13.91 -8.75 -4.03
CA LEU A 292 12.76 -9.66 -4.00
C LEU A 292 12.43 -10.17 -5.42
N PRO A 293 12.34 -11.51 -5.62
CA PRO A 293 12.66 -12.55 -4.65
C PRO A 293 14.16 -12.61 -4.35
N SER A 294 14.52 -13.14 -3.17
CA SER A 294 15.88 -13.47 -2.78
C SER A 294 16.02 -15.00 -2.70
N PRO A 295 16.75 -15.64 -3.62
CA PRO A 295 16.86 -17.11 -3.66
C PRO A 295 17.30 -17.70 -2.32
N GLY A 296 16.49 -18.63 -1.79
CA GLY A 296 16.75 -19.31 -0.51
C GLY A 296 16.50 -18.47 0.75
N ILE A 297 16.23 -17.16 0.63
CA ILE A 297 16.00 -16.25 1.75
C ILE A 297 14.53 -15.81 1.80
N THR A 298 14.00 -15.26 0.70
CA THR A 298 12.62 -14.75 0.64
C THR A 298 12.03 -15.00 -0.74
N ASP A 299 11.06 -15.90 -0.81
CA ASP A 299 10.25 -16.20 -2.01
C ASP A 299 8.80 -15.71 -1.89
N THR A 300 8.46 -15.13 -0.73
CA THR A 300 7.11 -14.73 -0.36
C THR A 300 7.06 -13.25 -0.02
N TYR A 301 6.28 -12.47 -0.77
CA TYR A 301 6.23 -11.01 -0.65
C TYR A 301 5.07 -10.39 -1.44
N ARG A 302 4.74 -9.12 -1.15
CA ARG A 302 3.81 -8.32 -1.95
C ARG A 302 4.45 -7.80 -3.25
N LEU A 303 3.96 -8.27 -4.39
CA LEU A 303 4.37 -7.82 -5.71
C LEU A 303 3.66 -6.53 -6.14
N ILE A 304 2.36 -6.39 -5.87
CA ILE A 304 1.56 -5.20 -6.20
C ILE A 304 0.76 -4.79 -4.96
N ASN A 305 0.76 -3.50 -4.62
CA ASN A 305 0.08 -2.92 -3.46
C ASN A 305 -0.77 -1.70 -3.85
N GLY A 306 -1.76 -1.92 -4.72
CA GLY A 306 -2.80 -0.96 -5.01
C GLY A 306 -2.28 0.39 -5.53
N GLU A 307 -2.70 1.46 -4.88
CA GLU A 307 -2.31 2.84 -5.16
C GLU A 307 -0.80 3.06 -5.08
N GLY A 308 -0.08 2.31 -4.24
CA GLY A 308 1.38 2.40 -4.11
C GLY A 308 2.13 2.04 -5.39
N ASP A 309 1.55 1.18 -6.23
CA ASP A 309 2.09 0.77 -7.52
C ASP A 309 1.31 1.34 -8.72
N GLY A 310 0.38 2.26 -8.46
CA GLY A 310 -0.43 2.90 -9.50
C GLY A 310 -1.51 2.00 -10.11
N LEU A 311 -1.89 0.91 -9.43
CA LEU A 311 -2.97 -0.01 -9.83
C LEU A 311 -4.03 -0.04 -8.72
N SER A 312 -4.70 1.10 -8.50
CA SER A 312 -5.65 1.30 -7.40
C SER A 312 -6.67 0.17 -7.28
N GLY A 313 -6.76 -0.43 -6.10
CA GLY A 313 -7.67 -1.55 -5.81
C GLY A 313 -7.18 -2.95 -6.20
N LEU A 314 -6.01 -3.08 -6.82
CA LEU A 314 -5.37 -4.36 -7.15
C LEU A 314 -4.16 -4.63 -6.24
N ALA A 315 -4.15 -5.76 -5.56
CA ALA A 315 -2.97 -6.24 -4.84
C ALA A 315 -2.59 -7.64 -5.31
N VAL A 316 -1.30 -7.97 -5.28
CA VAL A 316 -0.78 -9.29 -5.65
C VAL A 316 0.29 -9.70 -4.66
N ASP A 317 0.09 -10.83 -3.99
CA ASP A 317 1.11 -11.50 -3.18
C ASP A 317 1.70 -12.68 -3.94
N ILE A 318 3.02 -12.81 -3.94
CA ILE A 318 3.71 -14.03 -4.37
C ILE A 318 3.94 -14.87 -3.12
N ILE A 319 3.55 -16.13 -3.17
CA ILE A 319 3.68 -17.11 -2.10
C ILE A 319 4.52 -18.29 -2.61
N GLY A 320 5.58 -18.65 -1.88
CA GLY A 320 6.46 -19.77 -2.21
C GLY A 320 7.13 -19.68 -3.58
N GLY A 321 7.21 -18.48 -4.16
CA GLY A 321 7.70 -18.25 -5.53
C GLY A 321 6.89 -18.92 -6.65
N THR A 322 5.77 -19.57 -6.34
CA THR A 322 5.02 -20.46 -7.26
C THR A 322 3.53 -20.19 -7.30
N THR A 323 3.01 -19.36 -6.40
CA THR A 323 1.60 -18.95 -6.40
C THR A 323 1.48 -17.43 -6.34
N ALA A 324 0.66 -16.86 -7.21
CA ALA A 324 0.29 -15.45 -7.17
C ALA A 324 -1.15 -15.31 -6.67
N ILE A 325 -1.33 -14.78 -5.45
CA ILE A 325 -2.64 -14.45 -4.91
C ILE A 325 -2.99 -13.03 -5.35
N VAL A 326 -3.94 -12.92 -6.29
CA VAL A 326 -4.47 -11.65 -6.76
C VAL A 326 -5.67 -11.27 -5.90
N MET A 327 -5.61 -10.10 -5.29
CA MET A 327 -6.67 -9.53 -4.47
C MET A 327 -7.26 -8.30 -5.13
N SER A 328 -8.57 -8.35 -5.38
CA SER A 328 -9.34 -7.29 -6.02
C SER A 328 -10.28 -6.64 -5.02
N SER A 329 -10.21 -5.31 -4.95
CA SER A 329 -11.04 -4.49 -4.06
C SER A 329 -11.72 -3.32 -4.79
N ALA A 330 -11.54 -3.21 -6.11
CA ALA A 330 -12.18 -2.24 -6.97
C ALA A 330 -12.84 -2.93 -8.16
N ALA A 331 -14.00 -2.43 -8.57
CA ALA A 331 -14.83 -3.08 -9.59
C ALA A 331 -14.12 -3.26 -10.94
N TRP A 332 -13.30 -2.30 -11.35
CA TRP A 332 -12.55 -2.38 -12.60
C TRP A 332 -11.62 -3.60 -12.66
N CYS A 333 -11.12 -4.07 -11.50
CA CYS A 333 -10.30 -5.27 -11.44
C CYS A 333 -11.10 -6.52 -11.83
N GLU A 334 -12.36 -6.60 -11.38
CA GLU A 334 -13.25 -7.71 -11.74
C GLU A 334 -13.68 -7.62 -13.21
N ILE A 335 -14.03 -6.41 -13.69
CA ILE A 335 -14.42 -6.17 -15.08
C ILE A 335 -13.29 -6.55 -16.05
N HIS A 336 -12.04 -6.24 -15.70
CA HIS A 336 -10.85 -6.49 -16.54
C HIS A 336 -10.01 -7.68 -16.07
N LYS A 337 -10.62 -8.62 -15.34
CA LYS A 337 -9.94 -9.76 -14.72
C LYS A 337 -9.05 -10.52 -15.70
N ASP A 338 -9.57 -10.88 -16.87
CA ASP A 338 -8.83 -11.66 -17.87
C ASP A 338 -7.61 -10.90 -18.41
N GLN A 339 -7.74 -9.58 -18.63
CA GLN A 339 -6.62 -8.75 -19.08
C GLN A 339 -5.55 -8.60 -18.00
N ILE A 340 -5.96 -8.48 -16.73
CA ILE A 340 -5.04 -8.41 -15.59
C ILE A 340 -4.26 -9.73 -15.45
N ILE A 341 -4.97 -10.87 -15.50
CA ILE A 341 -4.35 -12.19 -15.45
C ILE A 341 -3.36 -12.35 -16.61
N PHE A 342 -3.78 -12.07 -17.83
CA PHE A 342 -2.93 -12.17 -19.01
C PHE A 342 -1.68 -11.29 -18.90
N ALA A 343 -1.83 -10.02 -18.51
CA ALA A 343 -0.71 -9.09 -18.34
C ALA A 343 0.26 -9.58 -17.25
N LEU A 344 -0.28 -10.07 -16.13
CA LEU A 344 0.49 -10.59 -15.01
C LEU A 344 1.30 -11.83 -15.41
N GLU A 345 0.67 -12.81 -16.05
CA GLU A 345 1.35 -14.01 -16.53
C GLU A 345 2.46 -13.67 -17.53
N LYS A 346 2.17 -12.79 -18.49
CA LYS A 346 3.14 -12.36 -19.51
C LYS A 346 4.34 -11.67 -18.87
N SER A 347 4.11 -10.74 -17.95
CA SER A 347 5.16 -10.02 -17.22
C SER A 347 5.99 -10.96 -16.35
N LEU A 348 5.35 -11.88 -15.60
CA LEU A 348 6.04 -12.87 -14.78
C LEU A 348 6.92 -13.80 -15.63
N ARG A 349 6.40 -14.36 -16.72
CA ARG A 349 7.17 -15.23 -17.63
C ARG A 349 8.39 -14.52 -18.24
N GLY A 350 8.28 -13.21 -18.49
CA GLY A 350 9.37 -12.38 -19.02
C GLY A 350 10.47 -12.06 -18.00
N HIS A 351 10.21 -12.23 -16.71
CA HIS A 351 11.12 -11.81 -15.66
C HIS A 351 12.17 -12.87 -15.31
N PRO A 352 13.45 -12.51 -15.13
CA PRO A 352 14.53 -13.47 -14.89
C PRO A 352 14.28 -14.41 -13.71
N SER A 353 13.73 -13.90 -12.61
CA SER A 353 13.48 -14.71 -11.41
C SER A 353 12.31 -15.70 -11.53
N TYR A 354 11.49 -15.58 -12.57
CA TYR A 354 10.29 -16.41 -12.78
C TYR A 354 10.34 -17.17 -14.11
N ARG A 355 11.43 -17.06 -14.86
CA ARG A 355 11.59 -17.73 -16.14
C ARG A 355 11.58 -19.24 -15.94
N GLY A 356 10.62 -19.92 -16.57
CA GLY A 356 10.45 -21.37 -16.46
C GLY A 356 9.77 -21.83 -15.18
N VAL A 357 9.32 -20.90 -14.32
CA VAL A 357 8.48 -21.21 -13.16
C VAL A 357 7.03 -21.28 -13.63
N SER A 358 6.35 -22.38 -13.30
CA SER A 358 4.90 -22.47 -13.46
C SER A 358 4.26 -21.80 -12.25
N LEU A 359 3.72 -20.59 -12.45
CA LEU A 359 3.01 -19.84 -11.42
C LEU A 359 1.52 -20.11 -11.52
N GLU A 360 0.91 -20.49 -10.41
CA GLU A 360 -0.55 -20.62 -10.31
C GLU A 360 -1.16 -19.32 -9.79
N ILE A 361 -2.20 -18.84 -10.47
CA ILE A 361 -2.90 -17.60 -10.09
C ILE A 361 -4.16 -17.95 -9.32
N VAL A 362 -4.27 -17.43 -8.10
CA VAL A 362 -5.48 -17.51 -7.27
C VAL A 362 -6.11 -16.13 -7.21
N TRP A 363 -7.34 -16.01 -7.72
CA TRP A 363 -8.09 -14.76 -7.70
C TRP A 363 -9.01 -14.68 -6.49
N ARG A 364 -8.89 -13.62 -5.69
CA ARG A 364 -9.68 -13.39 -4.49
C ARG A 364 -10.29 -12.01 -4.48
N ASN A 365 -11.61 -11.98 -4.48
CA ASN A 365 -12.35 -10.74 -4.36
C ASN A 365 -12.48 -10.31 -2.90
N THR A 366 -12.77 -9.02 -2.70
CA THR A 366 -13.09 -8.43 -1.39
C THR A 366 -14.53 -7.91 -1.42
N PRO A 367 -15.55 -8.76 -1.20
CA PRO A 367 -16.95 -8.41 -1.48
C PRO A 367 -17.41 -7.12 -0.81
N SER A 368 -17.06 -6.92 0.48
CA SER A 368 -17.44 -5.71 1.22
C SER A 368 -16.91 -4.39 0.61
N ARG A 369 -15.77 -4.44 -0.11
CA ARG A 369 -15.19 -3.28 -0.81
C ARG A 369 -15.80 -3.12 -2.20
N LEU A 370 -16.04 -4.23 -2.89
CA LEU A 370 -16.67 -4.22 -4.21
C LEU A 370 -18.09 -3.66 -4.17
N VAL A 371 -18.86 -4.00 -3.13
CA VAL A 371 -20.19 -3.41 -2.90
C VAL A 371 -20.13 -1.89 -2.72
N GLN A 372 -19.09 -1.35 -2.05
CA GLN A 372 -18.88 0.09 -1.93
C GLN A 372 -18.53 0.77 -3.27
N ASP A 373 -17.97 0.00 -4.20
CA ASP A 373 -17.67 0.41 -5.58
C ASP A 373 -18.84 0.14 -6.54
N GLY A 374 -20.00 -0.30 -6.04
CA GLY A 374 -21.20 -0.59 -6.82
C GLY A 374 -21.11 -1.87 -7.64
N TYR A 375 -20.25 -2.82 -7.24
CA TYR A 375 -20.08 -4.10 -7.90
C TYR A 375 -20.56 -5.24 -7.01
N GLU A 376 -21.60 -5.94 -7.46
CA GLU A 376 -22.11 -7.12 -6.78
C GLU A 376 -21.29 -8.34 -7.19
N VAL A 377 -20.82 -9.07 -6.20
CA VAL A 377 -20.15 -10.35 -6.41
C VAL A 377 -21.21 -11.44 -6.29
N GLU A 378 -21.38 -12.25 -7.33
CA GLU A 378 -22.17 -13.47 -7.21
C GLU A 378 -21.48 -14.41 -6.21
N ASP A 379 -22.15 -14.70 -5.09
CA ASP A 379 -21.69 -15.74 -4.18
C ASP A 379 -21.91 -17.09 -4.87
N THR A 380 -20.85 -17.60 -5.47
CA THR A 380 -20.89 -18.91 -6.14
C THR A 380 -21.10 -20.06 -5.16
N GLY A 381 -20.99 -19.83 -3.85
CA GLY A 381 -21.10 -20.86 -2.81
C GLY A 381 -20.02 -21.95 -2.89
N LEU A 382 -19.08 -21.84 -3.84
CA LEU A 382 -17.98 -22.75 -4.03
C LEU A 382 -16.92 -22.45 -2.98
N LYS A 383 -16.92 -23.28 -1.94
CA LYS A 383 -15.76 -23.34 -1.04
C LYS A 383 -14.73 -24.25 -1.66
N ASN A 384 -13.59 -23.71 -2.05
CA ASN A 384 -12.45 -24.55 -2.39
C ASN A 384 -11.86 -25.04 -1.07
N ASN A 385 -12.03 -26.33 -0.81
CA ASN A 385 -11.47 -27.00 0.36
C ASN A 385 -10.19 -27.75 0.00
N ASP A 386 -9.54 -27.34 -1.10
CA ASP A 386 -8.26 -27.88 -1.52
C ASP A 386 -7.21 -27.49 -0.47
N GLU A 387 -6.86 -28.44 0.39
CA GLU A 387 -5.77 -28.33 1.37
C GLU A 387 -4.39 -28.44 0.69
N VAL A 388 -4.26 -27.88 -0.51
CA VAL A 388 -2.99 -27.84 -1.23
C VAL A 388 -2.11 -26.80 -0.54
N SER A 389 -1.09 -27.30 0.16
CA SER A 389 -0.15 -26.45 0.88
C SER A 389 0.95 -25.94 -0.04
N VAL A 390 1.32 -24.68 0.12
CA VAL A 390 2.52 -24.08 -0.48
C VAL A 390 3.47 -23.68 0.64
N VAL A 391 4.73 -24.08 0.52
CA VAL A 391 5.78 -23.67 1.47
C VAL A 391 6.32 -22.31 1.04
N ALA A 392 6.07 -21.31 1.88
CA ALA A 392 6.60 -19.96 1.78
C ALA A 392 7.90 -19.84 2.57
N THR A 393 8.89 -19.15 2.02
CA THR A 393 10.09 -18.73 2.74
C THR A 393 10.10 -17.22 2.87
N GLU A 394 10.20 -16.72 4.10
CA GLU A 394 10.39 -15.31 4.41
C GLU A 394 11.56 -15.16 5.38
N SER A 395 12.60 -14.41 4.99
CA SER A 395 13.76 -14.14 5.83
C SER A 395 14.44 -15.41 6.37
N SER A 396 14.52 -16.43 5.53
CA SER A 396 15.04 -17.79 5.81
C SER A 396 14.18 -18.65 6.74
N VAL A 397 13.00 -18.16 7.16
CA VAL A 397 12.02 -18.93 7.93
C VAL A 397 10.97 -19.49 6.99
N LYS A 398 10.64 -20.77 7.15
CA LYS A 398 9.65 -21.47 6.31
C LYS A 398 8.28 -21.49 6.97
N TYR A 399 7.24 -21.34 6.16
CA TYR A 399 5.84 -21.34 6.57
C TYR A 399 5.02 -22.21 5.63
N VAL A 400 4.19 -23.08 6.19
CA VAL A 400 3.13 -23.76 5.43
C VAL A 400 1.97 -22.80 5.27
N THR A 401 1.55 -22.60 4.02
CA THR A 401 0.41 -21.74 3.66
C THR A 401 -0.58 -22.53 2.81
N TYR A 402 -1.84 -22.13 2.79
CA TYR A 402 -2.90 -22.83 2.03
C TYR A 402 -3.58 -21.88 1.05
N PRO A 403 -2.88 -21.42 0.00
CA PRO A 403 -3.37 -20.34 -0.86
C PRO A 403 -4.60 -20.72 -1.70
N PHE A 404 -5.00 -21.98 -1.76
CA PHE A 404 -6.20 -22.44 -2.48
C PHE A 404 -7.43 -22.63 -1.61
N SER A 405 -7.25 -22.66 -0.28
CA SER A 405 -8.36 -22.82 0.65
C SER A 405 -9.09 -21.49 0.88
N ASP A 406 -10.28 -21.54 1.49
CA ASP A 406 -11.01 -20.38 2.00
C ASP A 406 -10.80 -20.15 3.51
N GLY A 407 -10.85 -18.89 3.97
CA GLY A 407 -10.72 -18.52 5.39
C GLY A 407 -9.37 -17.91 5.81
N GLN A 408 -9.02 -17.99 7.10
CA GLN A 408 -7.81 -17.36 7.64
C GLN A 408 -6.50 -18.08 7.26
N LYS A 409 -6.52 -19.41 7.09
CA LYS A 409 -5.33 -20.26 6.76
C LYS A 409 -4.68 -19.94 5.40
N THR A 410 -5.27 -19.01 4.67
CA THR A 410 -5.17 -18.91 3.22
C THR A 410 -4.19 -17.83 2.75
N GLY A 411 -3.70 -17.02 3.70
CA GLY A 411 -2.78 -15.92 3.44
C GLY A 411 -1.64 -15.88 4.44
N PHE A 412 -0.60 -15.13 4.07
CA PHE A 412 0.56 -14.86 4.88
C PHE A 412 0.78 -13.34 4.97
N TYR A 413 0.87 -12.82 6.20
CA TYR A 413 1.02 -11.39 6.47
C TYR A 413 2.42 -10.90 6.13
N CYS A 414 2.67 -10.63 4.84
CA CYS A 414 3.95 -10.15 4.32
C CYS A 414 4.31 -8.73 4.81
N ASP A 415 3.34 -7.98 5.34
CA ASP A 415 3.49 -6.60 5.82
C ASP A 415 4.34 -6.49 7.11
N GLN A 416 4.42 -7.57 7.88
CA GLN A 416 5.19 -7.63 9.12
C GLN A 416 6.64 -8.14 8.95
N ARG A 417 7.10 -8.45 7.73
CA ARG A 417 8.41 -9.05 7.45
C ARG A 417 9.58 -8.35 8.16
N GLU A 418 9.75 -7.06 7.89
CA GLU A 418 10.84 -6.27 8.47
C GLU A 418 10.68 -6.10 9.98
N ASN A 419 9.45 -6.13 10.51
CA ASN A 419 9.20 -6.04 11.94
C ASN A 419 9.57 -7.34 12.65
N ARG A 420 9.26 -8.50 12.04
CA ARG A 420 9.69 -9.83 12.52
C ARG A 420 11.21 -9.93 12.59
N MET A 421 11.90 -9.52 11.52
CA MET A 421 13.37 -9.50 11.50
C MET A 421 13.97 -8.46 12.44
N MET A 422 13.36 -7.29 12.57
CA MET A 422 13.83 -6.24 13.47
C MET A 422 13.82 -6.71 14.93
N ILE A 423 12.71 -7.27 15.41
CA ILE A 423 12.63 -7.71 16.80
C ILE A 423 13.54 -8.91 17.07
N ALA A 424 13.70 -9.82 16.10
CA ALA A 424 14.59 -10.96 16.23
C ALA A 424 16.03 -10.56 16.57
N ASN A 425 16.54 -9.44 16.04
CA ASN A 425 17.88 -8.94 16.35
C ASN A 425 18.09 -8.58 17.84
N TYR A 426 17.01 -8.46 18.62
CA TYR A 426 17.06 -8.18 20.05
C TYR A 426 16.78 -9.41 20.91
N CYS A 427 16.56 -10.59 20.33
CA CYS A 427 16.05 -11.76 21.05
C CYS A 427 17.14 -12.72 21.57
N GLU A 428 18.43 -12.48 21.33
CA GLU A 428 19.49 -13.43 21.70
C GLU A 428 19.46 -13.79 23.19
N ASN A 429 19.35 -15.09 23.49
CA ASN A 429 19.24 -15.66 24.83
C ASN A 429 18.06 -15.13 25.68
N LYS A 430 17.01 -14.59 25.05
CA LYS A 430 15.83 -14.04 25.74
C LYS A 430 14.64 -14.99 25.78
N ARG A 431 13.78 -14.82 26.79
CA ARG A 431 12.43 -15.40 26.83
C ARG A 431 11.45 -14.47 26.14
N VAL A 432 10.80 -14.96 25.10
CA VAL A 432 9.91 -14.19 24.22
C VAL A 432 8.46 -14.62 24.40
N LEU A 433 7.55 -13.66 24.57
CA LEU A 433 6.11 -13.86 24.53
C LEU A 433 5.53 -13.18 23.29
N ASP A 434 4.79 -13.93 22.48
CA ASP A 434 4.18 -13.48 21.22
C ASP A 434 2.65 -13.60 21.33
N LEU A 435 1.98 -12.46 21.56
CA LEU A 435 0.54 -12.38 21.77
C LEU A 435 -0.18 -12.07 20.45
N CYS A 436 -1.20 -12.88 20.14
CA CYS A 436 -1.81 -12.98 18.81
C CYS A 436 -0.79 -13.48 17.78
N CYS A 437 -0.12 -14.59 18.09
CA CYS A 437 1.02 -15.09 17.31
C CYS A 437 0.64 -15.60 15.91
N TYR A 438 -0.65 -15.82 15.63
CA TYR A 438 -1.13 -16.39 14.38
C TYR A 438 -0.37 -17.68 14.03
N SER A 439 0.27 -17.76 12.85
CA SER A 439 1.07 -18.90 12.40
C SER A 439 2.51 -18.93 12.97
N GLY A 440 2.76 -18.19 14.06
CA GLY A 440 4.02 -18.16 14.80
C GLY A 440 5.07 -17.21 14.23
N GLY A 441 4.69 -16.25 13.40
CA GLY A 441 5.61 -15.41 12.63
C GLY A 441 6.75 -14.81 13.44
N PHE A 442 6.42 -14.11 14.54
CA PHE A 442 7.44 -13.49 15.39
C PHE A 442 8.20 -14.51 16.23
N SER A 443 7.50 -15.45 16.86
CA SER A 443 8.10 -16.54 17.64
C SER A 443 9.18 -17.32 16.85
N LEU A 444 8.87 -17.67 15.60
CA LEU A 444 9.78 -18.42 14.73
C LEU A 444 11.01 -17.59 14.35
N ASN A 445 10.84 -16.31 14.02
CA ASN A 445 11.97 -15.41 13.73
C ASN A 445 12.85 -15.18 14.96
N ALA A 446 12.24 -15.03 16.14
CA ALA A 446 12.97 -14.90 17.39
C ALA A 446 13.85 -16.13 17.67
N MET A 447 13.36 -17.34 17.39
CA MET A 447 14.15 -18.58 17.54
C MET A 447 15.21 -18.75 16.43
N MET A 448 14.81 -18.64 15.16
CA MET A 448 15.67 -18.96 14.01
C MET A 448 16.76 -17.92 13.76
N SER A 449 16.37 -16.65 13.69
CA SER A 449 17.27 -15.52 13.39
C SER A 449 17.80 -14.89 14.67
N GLY A 450 16.95 -14.79 15.70
CA GLY A 450 17.28 -14.11 16.95
C GLY A 450 17.98 -14.95 18.00
N LYS A 451 18.01 -16.29 17.88
CA LYS A 451 18.57 -17.21 18.87
C LYS A 451 18.00 -16.99 20.28
N ALA A 452 16.68 -16.80 20.36
CA ALA A 452 15.97 -16.74 21.63
C ALA A 452 16.20 -18.00 22.47
N ALA A 453 16.26 -17.82 23.79
CA ALA A 453 16.34 -18.95 24.72
C ALA A 453 15.02 -19.73 24.73
N SER A 454 13.89 -19.02 24.65
CA SER A 454 12.59 -19.63 24.43
C SER A 454 11.58 -18.66 23.83
N ALA A 455 10.57 -19.19 23.15
CA ALA A 455 9.44 -18.43 22.65
C ALA A 455 8.10 -19.12 23.01
N LEU A 456 7.14 -18.34 23.49
CA LEU A 456 5.76 -18.77 23.71
C LEU A 456 4.83 -17.92 22.87
N GLY A 457 4.12 -18.55 21.93
CA GLY A 457 3.05 -17.91 21.18
C GLY A 457 1.67 -18.20 21.77
N VAL A 458 0.80 -17.19 21.80
CA VAL A 458 -0.59 -17.32 22.26
C VAL A 458 -1.54 -16.80 21.20
N ASP A 459 -2.53 -17.62 20.84
CA ASP A 459 -3.59 -17.22 19.92
C ASP A 459 -4.94 -17.81 20.33
N SER A 460 -6.03 -17.12 20.00
CA SER A 460 -7.40 -17.61 20.28
C SER A 460 -7.84 -18.72 19.33
N SER A 461 -7.21 -18.82 18.16
CA SER A 461 -7.55 -19.76 17.09
C SER A 461 -6.74 -21.05 17.20
N GLN A 462 -7.41 -22.20 17.33
CA GLN A 462 -6.74 -23.51 17.31
C GLN A 462 -6.01 -23.74 15.97
N ASP A 463 -6.64 -23.34 14.88
CA ASP A 463 -6.07 -23.44 13.54
C ASP A 463 -4.75 -22.68 13.40
N ALA A 464 -4.64 -21.51 14.04
CA ALA A 464 -3.42 -20.71 14.04
C ALA A 464 -2.33 -21.39 14.89
N VAL A 465 -2.69 -21.89 16.07
CA VAL A 465 -1.78 -22.64 16.96
C VAL A 465 -1.25 -23.91 16.28
N ASP A 466 -2.11 -24.66 15.60
CA ASP A 466 -1.72 -25.87 14.86
C ASP A 466 -0.78 -25.53 13.70
N ALA A 467 -1.06 -24.44 12.97
CA ALA A 467 -0.17 -23.94 11.93
C ALA A 467 1.20 -23.50 12.48
N ALA A 468 1.21 -22.81 13.62
CA ALA A 468 2.44 -22.37 14.27
C ALA A 468 3.30 -23.55 14.75
N MET A 469 2.67 -24.58 15.32
CA MET A 469 3.34 -25.84 15.69
C MET A 469 3.92 -26.56 14.47
N ALA A 470 3.16 -26.66 13.38
CA ALA A 470 3.63 -27.25 12.12
C ALA A 470 4.81 -26.47 11.54
N ASN A 471 4.77 -25.14 11.59
CA ASN A 471 5.86 -24.28 11.13
C ASN A 471 7.12 -24.42 12.00
N ALA A 472 6.98 -24.53 13.33
CA ALA A 472 8.12 -24.80 14.20
C ALA A 472 8.79 -26.13 13.86
N GLN A 473 8.00 -27.18 13.62
CA GLN A 473 8.50 -28.48 13.18
C GLN A 473 9.16 -28.40 11.80
N LEU A 474 8.58 -27.67 10.85
CA LEU A 474 9.13 -27.46 9.50
C LEU A 474 10.52 -26.80 9.54
N ASN A 475 10.75 -25.91 10.50
CA ASN A 475 12.04 -25.24 10.71
C ASN A 475 13.00 -26.00 11.65
N GLY A 476 12.63 -27.21 12.10
CA GLY A 476 13.49 -28.06 12.94
C GLY A 476 13.68 -27.55 14.37
N LEU A 477 12.75 -26.75 14.90
CA LEU A 477 12.83 -26.23 16.26
C LEU A 477 12.42 -27.27 17.30
N ASP A 478 13.17 -27.32 18.41
CA ASP A 478 12.87 -28.20 19.55
C ASP A 478 11.66 -27.66 20.34
N ARG A 479 10.66 -28.51 20.55
CA ARG A 479 9.47 -28.23 21.37
C ARG A 479 9.78 -27.86 22.83
N LYS A 480 11.01 -28.12 23.31
CA LYS A 480 11.47 -27.67 24.63
C LYS A 480 11.67 -26.16 24.70
N ASN A 481 12.01 -25.52 23.58
CA ASN A 481 12.37 -24.10 23.53
C ASN A 481 11.29 -23.24 22.87
N ILE A 482 10.36 -23.83 22.12
CA ILE A 482 9.22 -23.11 21.54
C ILE A 482 7.90 -23.83 21.80
N ALA A 483 6.90 -23.08 22.23
CA ALA A 483 5.55 -23.57 22.50
C ALA A 483 4.48 -22.61 21.98
N PHE A 484 3.30 -23.16 21.69
CA PHE A 484 2.13 -22.41 21.26
C PHE A 484 0.92 -22.86 22.06
N VAL A 485 0.12 -21.91 22.55
CA VAL A 485 -1.03 -22.18 23.40
C VAL A 485 -2.27 -21.49 22.84
N ARG A 486 -3.38 -22.22 22.82
CA ARG A 486 -4.69 -21.66 22.50
C ARG A 486 -5.28 -21.01 23.75
N ASP A 487 -5.40 -19.70 23.76
CA ASP A 487 -6.06 -18.94 24.82
C ASP A 487 -6.51 -17.55 24.32
N ASP A 488 -7.48 -16.95 25.01
CA ASP A 488 -7.76 -15.52 24.84
C ASP A 488 -6.63 -14.73 25.51
N ILE A 489 -6.02 -13.78 24.78
CA ILE A 489 -4.83 -13.08 25.27
C ILE A 489 -5.08 -12.29 26.56
N ALA A 490 -6.29 -11.79 26.81
CA ALA A 490 -6.57 -11.03 28.04
C ALA A 490 -6.66 -11.98 29.24
N SER A 491 -7.33 -13.13 29.07
CA SER A 491 -7.37 -14.21 30.06
C SER A 491 -5.98 -14.78 30.35
N PHE A 492 -5.22 -15.08 29.29
CA PHE A 492 -3.85 -15.57 29.39
C PHE A 492 -2.96 -14.61 30.18
N MET A 493 -2.93 -13.32 29.80
CA MET A 493 -2.08 -12.33 30.46
C MET A 493 -2.45 -12.17 31.92
N LYS A 494 -3.74 -12.14 32.26
CA LYS A 494 -4.20 -12.08 33.65
C LYS A 494 -3.66 -13.25 34.47
N ASN A 495 -3.82 -14.47 33.97
CA ASN A 495 -3.35 -15.68 34.66
C ASN A 495 -1.81 -15.72 34.76
N ALA A 496 -1.10 -15.27 33.73
CA ALA A 496 0.35 -15.19 33.71
C ALA A 496 0.88 -14.16 34.73
N ILE A 497 0.20 -13.01 34.85
CA ILE A 497 0.50 -12.01 35.88
C ILE A 497 0.28 -12.59 37.28
N GLU A 498 -0.82 -13.31 37.51
CA GLU A 498 -1.12 -13.97 38.80
C GLU A 498 -0.06 -15.03 39.17
N ARG A 499 0.51 -15.72 38.17
CA ARG A 499 1.63 -16.67 38.38
C ARG A 499 3.00 -16.00 38.53
N ASN A 500 3.09 -14.68 38.37
CA ASN A 500 4.35 -13.94 38.27
C ASN A 500 5.25 -14.44 37.13
N ASP A 501 4.66 -14.82 35.99
CA ASP A 501 5.42 -15.10 34.78
C ASP A 501 6.07 -13.80 34.28
N GLU A 502 7.32 -13.88 33.83
CA GLU A 502 8.10 -12.75 33.33
C GLU A 502 8.82 -13.10 32.02
N TYR A 503 8.91 -12.11 31.13
CA TYR A 503 9.53 -12.23 29.81
C TYR A 503 10.48 -11.05 29.55
N ASP A 504 11.50 -11.28 28.73
CA ASP A 504 12.47 -10.24 28.35
C ASP A 504 12.00 -9.45 27.12
N VAL A 505 11.18 -10.08 26.27
CA VAL A 505 10.54 -9.49 25.09
C VAL A 505 9.07 -9.91 25.06
N VAL A 506 8.18 -8.92 24.96
CA VAL A 506 6.75 -9.15 24.73
C VAL A 506 6.37 -8.50 23.40
N ILE A 507 5.73 -9.26 22.53
CA ILE A 507 5.18 -8.81 21.25
C ILE A 507 3.66 -8.85 21.34
N LEU A 508 3.02 -7.77 20.90
CA LEU A 508 1.58 -7.58 20.92
C LEU A 508 1.11 -7.08 19.55
N ASP A 509 0.58 -8.00 18.73
CA ASP A 509 0.05 -7.70 17.40
C ASP A 509 -1.45 -8.03 17.28
N PRO A 510 -2.34 -7.24 17.91
CA PRO A 510 -3.76 -7.54 17.93
C PRO A 510 -4.42 -7.32 16.56
N PRO A 511 -5.53 -8.03 16.28
CA PRO A 511 -6.31 -7.80 15.07
C PRO A 511 -6.86 -6.37 15.03
N LYS A 512 -7.31 -5.92 13.85
CA LYS A 512 -7.81 -4.55 13.64
C LYS A 512 -8.96 -4.19 14.59
N LEU A 513 -8.66 -3.50 15.70
CA LEU A 513 -9.65 -3.12 16.71
C LEU A 513 -10.47 -1.88 16.35
N ALA A 514 -9.90 -1.00 15.52
CA ALA A 514 -10.55 0.23 15.04
C ALA A 514 -10.77 0.17 13.51
N PRO A 515 -11.88 -0.43 13.02
CA PRO A 515 -12.18 -0.45 11.60
C PRO A 515 -12.44 0.94 11.00
N SER A 516 -12.92 1.90 11.82
CA SER A 516 -13.30 3.26 11.42
C SER A 516 -12.90 4.31 12.48
N ILE A 517 -12.90 5.59 12.10
CA ILE A 517 -12.69 6.72 13.02
C ILE A 517 -13.77 6.72 14.13
N SER A 518 -15.02 6.37 13.82
CA SER A 518 -16.11 6.33 14.82
C SER A 518 -15.88 5.28 15.91
N SER A 519 -15.16 4.19 15.60
CA SER A 519 -14.82 3.13 16.55
C SER A 519 -13.58 3.43 17.41
N LEU A 520 -12.85 4.51 17.11
CA LEU A 520 -11.51 4.79 17.63
C LEU A 520 -11.48 4.84 19.17
N THR A 521 -12.42 5.56 19.80
CA THR A 521 -12.44 5.72 21.26
C THR A 521 -12.59 4.39 22.00
N LYS A 522 -13.47 3.50 21.53
CA LYS A 522 -13.67 2.17 22.13
C LYS A 522 -12.43 1.30 21.93
N ALA A 523 -11.86 1.31 20.73
CA ALA A 523 -10.65 0.57 20.41
C ALA A 523 -9.46 1.02 21.26
N SER A 524 -9.27 2.33 21.47
CA SER A 524 -8.19 2.89 22.28
C SER A 524 -8.20 2.40 23.72
N ARG A 525 -9.38 2.23 24.33
CA ARG A 525 -9.50 1.66 25.69
C ARG A 525 -9.03 0.21 25.74
N LYS A 526 -9.37 -0.58 24.70
CA LYS A 526 -8.91 -1.98 24.59
C LYS A 526 -7.40 -2.04 24.37
N TYR A 527 -6.87 -1.24 23.44
CA TYR A 527 -5.42 -1.13 23.23
C TYR A 527 -4.67 -0.74 24.50
N HIS A 528 -5.21 0.23 25.26
CA HIS A 528 -4.61 0.67 26.53
C HIS A 528 -4.53 -0.47 27.54
N SER A 529 -5.63 -1.21 27.75
CA SER A 529 -5.63 -2.37 28.67
C SER A 529 -4.63 -3.44 28.24
N LEU A 530 -4.63 -3.81 26.95
CA LEU A 530 -3.73 -4.84 26.43
C LEU A 530 -2.25 -4.45 26.59
N ASN A 531 -1.90 -3.19 26.28
CA ASN A 531 -0.52 -2.72 26.45
C ASN A 531 -0.12 -2.66 27.93
N ARG A 532 -1.02 -2.24 28.83
CA ARG A 532 -0.77 -2.25 30.28
C ARG A 532 -0.45 -3.66 30.76
N ASP A 533 -1.28 -4.64 30.39
CA ASP A 533 -1.13 -6.01 30.85
C ASP A 533 0.13 -6.67 30.25
N ALA A 534 0.44 -6.40 28.98
CA ALA A 534 1.70 -6.81 28.35
C ALA A 534 2.93 -6.25 29.07
N MET A 535 2.90 -4.98 29.51
CA MET A 535 4.00 -4.37 30.28
C MET A 535 4.17 -4.99 31.67
N ASN A 536 3.09 -5.48 32.29
CA ASN A 536 3.14 -6.17 33.57
C ASN A 536 3.79 -7.56 33.50
N LEU A 537 3.91 -8.13 32.30
CA LEU A 537 4.61 -9.40 32.03
C LEU A 537 6.09 -9.21 31.69
N ILE A 538 6.56 -7.97 31.57
CA ILE A 538 7.98 -7.69 31.32
C ILE A 538 8.76 -7.80 32.63
N ASN A 539 9.93 -8.44 32.55
CA ASN A 539 10.86 -8.66 33.65
C ASN A 539 10.92 -7.44 34.60
N LYS A 540 10.61 -7.67 35.88
CA LYS A 540 10.44 -6.59 36.85
C LYS A 540 11.77 -6.01 37.32
N SER A 541 12.81 -6.84 37.37
CA SER A 541 14.13 -6.48 37.90
C SER A 541 14.99 -5.68 36.92
N SER A 542 14.98 -6.05 35.64
CA SER A 542 15.82 -5.43 34.60
C SER A 542 15.04 -4.62 33.58
N GLY A 543 13.71 -4.75 33.55
CA GLY A 543 12.93 -4.32 32.40
C GLY A 543 13.11 -5.24 31.19
N GLY A 544 12.59 -4.80 30.04
CA GLY A 544 12.60 -5.57 28.80
C GLY A 544 12.01 -4.82 27.64
N LEU A 545 11.77 -5.51 26.53
CA LEU A 545 11.26 -4.91 25.30
C LEU A 545 9.77 -5.20 25.10
N LEU A 546 9.03 -4.17 24.67
CA LEU A 546 7.66 -4.29 24.18
C LEU A 546 7.63 -3.90 22.70
N LEU A 547 7.26 -4.84 21.84
CA LEU A 547 6.85 -4.55 20.47
C LEU A 547 5.32 -4.52 20.41
N THR A 548 4.72 -3.39 20.03
CA THR A 548 3.26 -3.25 19.97
C THR A 548 2.81 -2.70 18.63
N CYS A 549 1.79 -3.32 18.04
CA CYS A 549 1.35 -3.06 16.67
C CYS A 549 -0.11 -2.60 16.59
N THR A 550 -0.42 -1.89 15.51
CA THR A 550 -1.79 -1.59 15.07
C THR A 550 -1.85 -1.56 13.55
N CYS A 551 -2.78 -2.30 12.96
CA CYS A 551 -3.12 -2.26 11.53
C CYS A 551 -4.33 -1.35 11.21
N SER A 552 -4.75 -0.53 12.18
CA SER A 552 -5.80 0.46 11.97
C SER A 552 -5.24 1.77 11.44
N ALA A 553 -5.54 2.07 10.17
CA ALA A 553 -5.29 3.39 9.57
C ALA A 553 -5.84 4.55 10.42
N ALA A 554 -6.99 4.37 11.09
CA ALA A 554 -7.56 5.38 11.97
C ALA A 554 -6.68 5.64 13.20
N MET A 555 -6.00 4.62 13.75
CA MET A 555 -5.02 4.80 14.83
C MET A 555 -3.71 5.40 14.31
N THR A 556 -3.22 4.90 13.18
CA THR A 556 -1.92 5.28 12.58
C THR A 556 -1.90 6.71 12.05
N GLN A 557 -3.03 7.21 11.53
CA GLN A 557 -3.07 8.54 10.90
C GLN A 557 -3.52 9.63 11.87
N GLN A 558 -4.17 9.27 12.98
CA GLN A 558 -4.62 10.25 13.96
C GLN A 558 -3.43 11.00 14.58
N ASN A 559 -3.47 12.33 14.50
CA ASN A 559 -2.40 13.22 14.95
C ASN A 559 -1.00 12.83 14.40
N GLY A 560 -0.93 12.36 13.15
CA GLY A 560 0.32 11.97 12.52
C GLY A 560 0.99 10.77 13.20
N GLY A 561 0.20 9.82 13.74
CA GLY A 561 0.68 8.61 14.42
C GLY A 561 1.00 8.79 15.90
N GLN A 562 1.00 10.03 16.41
CA GLN A 562 1.28 10.32 17.82
C GLN A 562 0.18 9.81 18.77
N TYR A 563 -1.03 9.60 18.27
CA TYR A 563 -2.13 9.11 19.07
C TYR A 563 -1.87 7.71 19.64
N PHE A 564 -1.36 6.79 18.82
CA PHE A 564 -1.01 5.44 19.26
C PHE A 564 0.11 5.47 20.31
N LEU A 565 1.18 6.21 20.05
CA LEU A 565 2.32 6.35 20.96
C LEU A 565 1.90 6.94 22.32
N SER A 566 1.05 7.97 22.31
CA SER A 566 0.52 8.60 23.53
C SER A 566 -0.34 7.62 24.33
N MET A 567 -1.13 6.79 23.66
CA MET A 567 -1.94 5.74 24.28
C MET A 567 -1.05 4.68 24.95
N VAL A 568 0.02 4.22 24.29
CA VAL A 568 0.99 3.28 24.86
C VAL A 568 1.68 3.88 26.09
N ASN A 569 2.08 5.16 26.03
CA ASN A 569 2.66 5.85 27.18
C ASN A 569 1.68 5.95 28.37
N THR A 570 0.39 6.17 28.10
CA THR A 570 -0.65 6.18 29.15
C THR A 570 -0.87 4.78 29.74
N ALA A 571 -0.68 3.72 28.94
CA ALA A 571 -0.72 2.34 29.42
C ALA A 571 0.48 2.04 30.35
N ALA A 572 1.67 2.55 30.03
CA ALA A 572 2.86 2.43 30.88
C ALA A 572 2.68 3.08 32.26
N LEU A 573 2.10 4.28 32.31
CA LEU A 573 1.74 4.94 33.57
C LEU A 573 0.77 4.08 34.40
N SER A 574 -0.19 3.42 33.74
CA SER A 574 -1.16 2.52 34.42
C SER A 574 -0.51 1.23 34.91
N ALA A 575 0.54 0.75 34.23
CA ALA A 575 1.36 -0.37 34.66
C ALA A 575 2.40 0.03 35.74
N LYS A 576 2.50 1.34 36.06
CA LYS A 576 3.56 1.90 36.92
C LYS A 576 4.97 1.56 36.42
N ARG A 577 5.16 1.60 35.10
CA ARG A 577 6.44 1.35 34.44
C ARG A 577 6.83 2.56 33.58
N GLN A 578 8.13 2.83 33.48
CA GLN A 578 8.65 3.78 32.51
C GLN A 578 8.73 3.10 31.13
N ALA A 579 8.21 3.75 30.09
CA ALA A 579 8.36 3.30 28.70
C ALA A 579 9.19 4.32 27.90
N THR A 580 10.22 3.84 27.21
CA THR A 580 11.09 4.63 26.33
C THR A 580 10.93 4.13 24.90
N LEU A 581 10.44 4.99 24.02
CA LEU A 581 10.32 4.68 22.59
C LEU A 581 11.71 4.53 21.96
N LEU A 582 11.97 3.38 21.37
CA LEU A 582 13.22 3.09 20.67
C LEU A 582 13.08 3.26 19.17
N GLN A 583 11.97 2.78 18.61
CA GLN A 583 11.77 2.75 17.17
C GLN A 583 10.29 2.75 16.79
N VAL A 584 9.96 3.36 15.65
CA VAL A 584 8.64 3.29 15.01
C VAL A 584 8.82 2.81 13.58
N ASN A 585 8.12 1.74 13.23
CA ASN A 585 8.12 1.12 11.92
C ASN A 585 6.71 1.10 11.32
N GLY A 586 6.64 0.91 10.01
CA GLY A 586 5.40 0.66 9.27
C GLY A 586 5.34 -0.74 8.69
N ALA A 587 4.53 -0.89 7.64
CA ALA A 587 4.51 -2.10 6.81
C ALA A 587 5.83 -2.29 6.06
N ALA A 588 6.09 -3.54 5.69
CA ALA A 588 7.21 -3.93 4.85
C ALA A 588 7.33 -3.04 3.61
N PRO A 589 8.55 -2.68 3.13
CA PRO A 589 8.72 -1.80 1.97
C PRO A 589 8.05 -2.29 0.67
N CYS A 590 7.77 -3.60 0.56
CA CYS A 590 7.01 -4.18 -0.55
C CYS A 590 5.51 -3.84 -0.51
N HIS A 591 5.01 -3.27 0.60
CA HIS A 591 3.69 -2.65 0.73
C HIS A 591 3.81 -1.16 0.41
N THR A 592 4.07 -0.88 -0.86
CA THR A 592 4.35 0.46 -1.37
C THR A 592 3.21 1.42 -1.04
N GLN A 593 3.58 2.67 -0.78
CA GLN A 593 2.63 3.73 -0.44
C GLN A 593 2.79 4.86 -1.44
N SER A 594 1.70 5.59 -1.68
CA SER A 594 1.74 6.90 -2.35
C SER A 594 1.44 7.97 -1.30
N PRO A 595 2.44 8.54 -0.60
CA PRO A 595 2.20 9.44 0.52
C PRO A 595 1.43 10.71 0.14
N ALA A 596 1.59 11.18 -1.10
CA ALA A 596 0.97 12.41 -1.58
C ALA A 596 -0.47 12.22 -2.10
N SER A 597 -0.82 11.06 -2.67
CA SER A 597 -2.17 10.82 -3.19
C SER A 597 -3.00 9.79 -2.46
N PHE A 598 -2.38 8.97 -1.60
CA PHE A 598 -3.10 8.03 -0.74
C PHE A 598 -2.43 7.87 0.64
N PRO A 599 -2.47 8.91 1.50
CA PRO A 599 -1.98 8.81 2.88
C PRO A 599 -2.64 7.68 3.68
N ALA A 600 -3.89 7.34 3.32
CA ALA A 600 -4.67 6.25 3.88
C ALA A 600 -3.96 4.88 3.79
N GLY A 601 -3.05 4.72 2.82
CA GLY A 601 -2.23 3.51 2.63
C GLY A 601 -1.20 3.26 3.74
N ASN A 602 -0.95 4.25 4.62
CA ASN A 602 -0.19 4.03 5.83
C ASN A 602 -1.08 3.49 6.95
N TYR A 603 -1.29 2.16 6.95
CA TYR A 603 -2.23 1.48 7.84
C TYR A 603 -1.57 0.74 9.01
N LEU A 604 -0.29 0.38 8.90
CA LEU A 604 0.43 -0.38 9.93
C LEU A 604 1.37 0.54 10.70
N THR A 605 1.32 0.45 12.02
CA THR A 605 2.33 1.03 12.91
C THR A 605 2.80 -0.05 13.87
N CYS A 606 4.11 -0.24 13.94
CA CYS A 606 4.78 -1.12 14.87
C CYS A 606 5.74 -0.26 15.70
N SER A 607 5.62 -0.28 17.01
CA SER A 607 6.44 0.57 17.89
C SER A 607 7.16 -0.28 18.93
N LEU A 608 8.48 -0.11 18.98
CA LEU A 608 9.36 -0.79 19.92
C LEU A 608 9.67 0.13 21.10
N PHE A 609 9.39 -0.35 22.30
CA PHE A 609 9.69 0.34 23.54
C PHE A 609 10.64 -0.50 24.41
N PHE A 610 11.54 0.17 25.12
CA PHE A 610 12.10 -0.37 26.34
C PHE A 610 11.18 -0.03 27.50
N VAL A 611 10.78 -1.04 28.27
CA VAL A 611 9.98 -0.89 29.48
C VAL A 611 10.91 -1.11 30.67
N GLY A 612 11.19 -0.04 31.40
CA GLY A 612 12.13 -0.03 32.53
C GLY A 612 11.69 -0.93 33.67
N PRO A 613 12.57 -1.23 34.63
CA PRO A 613 12.24 -2.06 35.79
C PRO A 613 11.06 -1.51 36.58
N ALA A 614 10.39 -2.37 37.35
CA ALA A 614 9.38 -1.94 38.30
C ALA A 614 10.06 -1.31 39.52
N ASP A 615 9.48 -0.23 40.05
CA ASP A 615 9.90 0.32 41.34
C ASP A 615 9.35 -0.63 42.42
N THR A 616 10.22 -1.47 42.97
CA THR A 616 9.87 -2.52 43.95
C THR A 616 9.69 -1.97 45.35
#